data_AF-A0AAE6JJE9-F1
#
_entry.id   AF-A0AAE6JJE9-F1
#
_cell.length_a   1.000
_cell.length_b   1.000
_cell.length_c   1.000
_cell.angle_alpha   90.00
_cell.angle_beta   90.00
_cell.angle_gamma   90.00
#
_symmetry.space_group_name_H-M   'P 1'
#
loop_
_entity.id
_entity.type
_entity.pdbx_description
1 polymer ?
#
loop_
_entity_poly.entity_id
_entity_poly.type
_entity_poly.pdbx_seq_one_letter_code
_entity_poly.pdbx_strand_id
1 'polypeptide(L)'
;MIKFNKATTAFCVFAMTTLGFAVSASAQKYKTAADTVKLNKEYGEVTLEISKLNSKLIAQQNKTAGYQSKSASTAQDAVTSAQGSKETASTATNGNVGDAKKAMKQARKANNQANDAKDAMDNQKDNVKDMKDLNEKIDRKKQKLADLDKQRAAIMALTAPVVKQQ
;
A
#
# COMPACT_ATOMS: atom_id res chain seq x y z
N MET A 1 -29.16 -12.61 -49.82
CA MET A 1 -29.70 -13.74 -49.04
C MET A 1 -29.74 -13.30 -47.57
N ILE A 2 -30.93 -12.96 -47.07
CA ILE A 2 -31.16 -12.44 -45.71
C ILE A 2 -31.55 -13.62 -44.82
N LYS A 3 -30.96 -13.72 -43.61
CA LYS A 3 -31.69 -13.76 -42.33
C LYS A 3 -30.72 -13.86 -41.14
N PHE A 4 -30.76 -12.78 -40.36
CA PHE A 4 -30.25 -12.67 -38.99
C PHE A 4 -30.96 -13.67 -38.09
N ASN A 5 -30.21 -14.40 -37.27
CA ASN A 5 -30.79 -15.21 -36.19
C ASN A 5 -30.74 -14.42 -34.88
N LYS A 6 -31.93 -14.06 -34.40
CA LYS A 6 -32.18 -13.44 -33.09
C LYS A 6 -32.46 -14.56 -32.10
N ALA A 7 -31.68 -14.67 -31.04
CA ALA A 7 -32.02 -15.47 -29.88
C ALA A 7 -32.51 -14.52 -28.77
N THR A 8 -33.81 -14.52 -28.59
CA THR A 8 -34.57 -13.81 -27.56
C THR A 8 -34.84 -14.76 -26.39
N THR A 9 -35.15 -14.20 -25.22
CA THR A 9 -35.86 -14.79 -24.04
C THR A 9 -35.00 -15.68 -23.10
N ALA A 10 -35.10 -15.66 -21.76
CA ALA A 10 -36.02 -15.01 -20.83
C ALA A 10 -35.45 -15.01 -19.39
N PHE A 11 -35.80 -13.96 -18.64
CA PHE A 11 -36.20 -13.92 -17.22
C PHE A 11 -35.99 -15.18 -16.33
N CYS A 12 -35.26 -15.02 -15.23
CA CYS A 12 -35.52 -15.73 -13.96
C CYS A 12 -35.11 -14.84 -12.78
N VAL A 13 -36.09 -14.08 -12.28
CA VAL A 13 -36.12 -13.50 -10.94
C VAL A 13 -36.33 -14.64 -9.95
N PHE A 14 -35.43 -14.84 -8.99
CA PHE A 14 -35.73 -15.68 -7.82
C PHE A 14 -34.98 -15.26 -6.55
N ALA A 15 -35.78 -15.03 -5.51
CA ALA A 15 -35.51 -15.10 -4.08
C ALA A 15 -34.56 -14.07 -3.42
N MET A 16 -35.19 -12.98 -2.95
CA MET A 16 -34.93 -12.41 -1.64
C MET A 16 -34.95 -13.47 -0.52
N THR A 17 -34.31 -13.10 0.60
CA THR A 17 -34.41 -13.63 1.96
C THR A 17 -33.55 -14.84 2.30
N THR A 18 -32.35 -14.57 2.83
CA THR A 18 -32.08 -14.72 4.27
C THR A 18 -30.82 -13.93 4.64
N LEU A 19 -30.98 -12.63 4.91
CA LEU A 19 -30.02 -11.90 5.75
C LEU A 19 -30.26 -12.36 7.19
N GLY A 20 -29.69 -13.51 7.52
CA GLY A 20 -29.50 -13.90 8.92
C GLY A 20 -28.52 -12.91 9.53
N PHE A 21 -29.06 -11.87 10.16
CA PHE A 21 -28.30 -11.02 11.08
C PHE A 21 -27.93 -11.88 12.29
N ALA A 22 -26.87 -12.66 12.16
CA ALA A 22 -26.05 -13.01 13.31
C ALA A 22 -25.40 -11.71 13.77
N VAL A 23 -26.16 -10.91 14.53
CA VAL A 23 -25.61 -9.85 15.36
C VAL A 23 -24.78 -10.61 16.40
N SER A 24 -23.54 -10.92 16.04
CA SER A 24 -22.52 -11.25 17.01
C SER A 24 -22.56 -10.08 17.97
N ALA A 25 -23.08 -10.32 19.17
CA ALA A 25 -23.10 -9.34 20.24
C ALA A 25 -21.64 -9.08 20.59
N SER A 26 -21.00 -8.18 19.84
CA SER A 26 -19.73 -7.60 20.22
C SER A 26 -20.00 -6.96 21.57
N ALA A 27 -19.41 -7.54 22.61
CA ALA A 27 -19.59 -7.07 23.97
C ALA A 27 -19.20 -5.58 24.00
N GLN A 28 -20.22 -4.71 24.10
CA GLN A 28 -20.00 -3.27 24.12
C GLN A 28 -19.12 -2.93 25.31
N LYS A 29 -17.94 -2.35 25.04
CA LYS A 29 -16.97 -1.96 26.06
C LYS A 29 -17.50 -0.77 26.88
N TYR A 30 -18.18 0.17 26.22
CA TYR A 30 -18.80 1.34 26.83
C TYR A 30 -20.32 1.25 26.70
N LYS A 31 -21.04 1.47 27.80
CA LYS A 31 -22.50 1.20 27.86
C LYS A 31 -23.32 2.38 28.39
N THR A 32 -22.74 3.22 29.23
CA THR A 32 -23.48 4.24 29.98
C THR A 32 -23.06 5.65 29.60
N ALA A 33 -23.89 6.65 29.96
CA ALA A 33 -23.54 8.06 29.81
C ALA A 33 -22.24 8.42 30.56
N ALA A 34 -21.97 7.80 31.71
CA ALA A 34 -20.74 8.02 32.47
C ALA A 34 -19.47 7.55 31.72
N ASP A 35 -19.60 6.61 30.79
CA ASP A 35 -18.48 6.09 29.99
C ASP A 35 -18.08 7.01 28.83
N THR A 36 -18.91 8.01 28.49
CA THR A 36 -18.71 8.88 27.32
C THR A 36 -17.37 9.61 27.31
N VAL A 37 -16.84 10.00 28.47
CA VAL A 37 -15.53 10.67 28.57
C VAL A 37 -14.42 9.72 28.10
N LYS A 38 -14.42 8.46 28.56
CA LYS A 38 -13.43 7.45 28.17
C LYS A 38 -13.59 7.07 26.70
N LEU A 39 -14.82 6.92 26.23
CA LEU A 39 -15.15 6.65 24.84
C LEU A 39 -14.64 7.75 23.90
N ASN A 40 -14.91 9.02 24.23
CA ASN A 40 -14.45 10.17 23.44
C ASN A 40 -12.91 10.28 23.44
N LYS A 41 -12.25 9.95 24.55
CA LYS A 41 -10.79 9.89 24.61
C LYS A 41 -10.24 8.83 23.65
N GLU A 42 -10.75 7.59 23.73
CA GLU A 42 -10.30 6.51 22.84
C GLU A 42 -10.60 6.82 21.37
N TYR A 43 -11.74 7.45 21.09
CA TYR A 43 -12.09 7.93 19.75
C TYR A 43 -11.07 8.94 19.21
N GLY A 44 -10.70 9.93 20.04
CA GLY A 44 -9.67 10.92 19.69
C GLY A 44 -8.30 10.29 19.45
N GLU A 45 -7.89 9.34 20.29
CA GLU A 45 -6.62 8.61 20.15
C GLU A 45 -6.58 7.81 18.84
N VAL A 46 -7.64 7.06 18.53
CA VAL A 46 -7.71 6.27 17.27
C VAL A 46 -7.69 7.18 16.05
N THR A 47 -8.39 8.32 16.10
CA THR A 47 -8.39 9.31 15.00
C THR A 47 -6.99 9.90 14.79
N LEU A 48 -6.29 10.25 15.86
CA LEU A 48 -4.92 10.74 15.80
C LEU A 48 -3.96 9.68 15.24
N GLU A 49 -4.09 8.43 15.65
CA GLU A 49 -3.29 7.33 15.11
C GLU A 49 -3.52 7.11 13.62
N ILE A 50 -4.77 7.16 13.14
CA ILE A 50 -5.09 7.10 11.71
C ILE A 50 -4.38 8.23 10.95
N SER A 51 -4.43 9.46 11.48
CA SER A 51 -3.74 10.61 10.87
C SER A 51 -2.23 10.37 10.79
N LYS A 52 -1.59 9.93 11.89
CA LYS A 52 -0.16 9.59 11.93
C LYS A 52 0.21 8.48 10.93
N LEU A 53 -0.63 7.45 10.80
CA LEU A 53 -0.41 6.36 9.85
C LEU A 53 -0.54 6.85 8.40
N ASN A 54 -1.53 7.69 8.09
CA ASN A 54 -1.68 8.31 6.77
C ASN A 54 -0.48 9.19 6.42
N SER A 55 0.04 10.00 7.35
CA SER A 55 1.26 10.78 7.11
C SER A 55 2.46 9.89 6.78
N LYS A 56 2.62 8.76 7.49
CA LYS A 56 3.66 7.78 7.19
C LYS A 56 3.46 7.13 5.81
N LEU A 57 2.22 6.80 5.45
CA LEU A 57 1.89 6.23 4.15
C LEU A 57 2.26 7.19 3.02
N ILE A 58 1.90 8.47 3.13
CA ILE A 58 2.26 9.52 2.16
C ILE A 58 3.78 9.64 2.04
N ALA A 59 4.50 9.62 3.16
CA ALA A 59 5.97 9.67 3.14
C ALA A 59 6.58 8.47 2.38
N GLN A 60 6.05 7.25 2.56
CA GLN A 60 6.52 6.07 1.81
C GLN A 60 6.11 6.11 0.34
N GLN A 61 4.91 6.59 0.02
CA GLN A 61 4.47 6.78 -1.38
C GLN A 61 5.42 7.73 -2.12
N ASN A 62 5.82 8.84 -1.48
CA ASN A 62 6.73 9.81 -2.06
C ASN A 62 8.14 9.24 -2.34
N LYS A 63 8.59 8.22 -1.60
CA LYS A 63 9.88 7.56 -1.87
C LYS A 63 9.86 6.66 -3.10
N THR A 64 8.69 6.18 -3.52
CA THR A 64 8.56 5.20 -4.61
C THR A 64 9.17 5.70 -5.91
N ALA A 65 8.89 6.96 -6.28
CA ALA A 65 9.46 7.57 -7.48
C ALA A 65 10.99 7.70 -7.39
N GLY A 66 11.52 7.98 -6.20
CA GLY A 66 12.96 8.05 -5.95
C GLY A 66 13.67 6.72 -6.18
N TYR A 67 13.11 5.62 -5.67
CA TYR A 67 13.69 4.29 -5.90
C TYR A 67 13.64 3.87 -7.37
N GLN A 68 12.52 4.10 -8.05
CA GLN A 68 12.38 3.77 -9.47
C GLN A 68 13.37 4.57 -10.34
N SER A 69 13.53 5.86 -10.07
CA SER A 69 14.49 6.72 -10.78
C SER A 69 15.94 6.30 -10.50
N LYS A 70 16.27 5.97 -9.24
CA LYS A 70 17.61 5.53 -8.87
C LYS A 70 17.97 4.19 -9.52
N SER A 71 17.07 3.20 -9.45
CA SER A 71 17.28 1.88 -10.06
C SER A 71 17.45 1.98 -11.59
N ALA A 72 16.60 2.77 -12.26
CA ALA A 72 16.71 2.96 -13.71
C ALA A 72 18.02 3.65 -14.11
N SER A 73 18.41 4.72 -13.42
CA SER A 73 19.64 5.45 -13.74
C SER A 73 20.90 4.61 -13.47
N THR A 74 20.98 3.89 -12.35
CA THR A 74 22.15 3.04 -12.07
C THR A 74 22.23 1.81 -12.98
N ALA A 75 21.09 1.24 -13.41
CA ALA A 75 21.06 0.19 -14.42
C ALA A 75 21.56 0.70 -15.78
N GLN A 76 21.12 1.87 -16.23
CA GLN A 76 21.59 2.51 -17.47
C GLN A 76 23.10 2.77 -17.42
N ASP A 77 23.60 3.31 -16.30
CA ASP A 77 25.01 3.57 -16.10
C ASP A 77 25.84 2.27 -16.11
N ALA A 78 25.33 1.20 -15.51
CA ALA A 78 25.97 -0.11 -15.52
C ALA A 78 26.11 -0.66 -16.95
N VAL A 79 25.05 -0.59 -17.75
CA VAL A 79 25.07 -0.98 -19.16
C VAL A 79 26.10 -0.17 -19.94
N THR A 80 26.11 1.15 -19.74
CA THR A 80 27.05 2.06 -20.42
C THR A 80 28.51 1.72 -20.06
N SER A 81 28.79 1.49 -18.77
CA SER A 81 30.13 1.10 -18.31
C SER A 81 30.54 -0.28 -18.86
N ALA A 82 29.61 -1.23 -18.94
CA ALA A 82 29.87 -2.56 -19.50
C ALA A 82 30.16 -2.50 -21.01
N GLN A 83 29.40 -1.69 -21.77
CA GLN A 83 29.64 -1.45 -23.19
C GLN A 83 31.02 -0.82 -23.43
N GLY A 84 31.37 0.23 -22.68
CA GLY A 84 32.69 0.86 -22.78
C GLY A 84 33.83 -0.10 -22.43
N SER A 85 33.62 -0.99 -21.45
CA SER A 85 34.57 -2.07 -21.14
C SER A 85 34.74 -3.04 -22.31
N LYS A 86 33.63 -3.45 -22.94
CA LYS A 86 33.64 -4.38 -24.07
C LYS A 86 34.38 -3.77 -25.26
N GLU A 87 34.08 -2.51 -25.58
CA GLU A 87 34.74 -1.78 -26.67
C GLU A 87 36.24 -1.64 -26.41
N THR A 88 36.63 -1.17 -25.22
CA THR A 88 38.06 -1.01 -24.85
C THR A 88 38.79 -2.35 -24.87
N ALA A 89 38.16 -3.43 -24.39
CA ALA A 89 38.75 -4.77 -24.44
C ALA A 89 38.88 -5.28 -25.89
N SER A 90 37.91 -4.99 -26.75
CA SER A 90 37.94 -5.41 -28.16
C SER A 90 39.03 -4.70 -28.98
N THR A 91 39.37 -3.46 -28.62
CA THR A 91 40.43 -2.67 -29.27
C THR A 91 41.81 -2.88 -28.66
N ALA A 92 41.90 -3.52 -27.50
CA ALA A 92 43.15 -3.87 -26.82
C ALA A 92 43.90 -4.99 -27.58
N THR A 93 44.39 -4.67 -28.77
CA THR A 93 45.22 -5.54 -29.60
C THR A 93 46.70 -5.34 -29.24
N ASN A 94 47.55 -6.34 -29.49
CA ASN A 94 49.02 -6.28 -29.31
C ASN A 94 49.55 -6.13 -27.86
N GLY A 95 48.86 -6.66 -26.85
CA GLY A 95 49.41 -6.73 -25.50
C GLY A 95 49.45 -5.38 -24.75
N ASN A 96 48.62 -4.41 -25.16
CA ASN A 96 48.49 -3.15 -24.43
C ASN A 96 47.84 -3.35 -23.05
N VAL A 97 48.69 -3.51 -22.03
CA VAL A 97 48.28 -3.69 -20.62
C VAL A 97 47.49 -2.49 -20.09
N GLY A 98 47.68 -1.29 -20.65
CA GLY A 98 46.94 -0.09 -20.26
C GLY A 98 45.45 -0.20 -20.57
N ASP A 99 45.12 -0.65 -21.78
CA ASP A 99 43.74 -0.81 -22.24
C ASP A 99 43.05 -1.96 -21.49
N ALA A 100 43.76 -3.07 -21.26
CA ALA A 100 43.25 -4.17 -20.45
C ALA A 100 42.90 -3.70 -19.01
N LYS A 101 43.76 -2.88 -18.39
CA LYS A 101 43.48 -2.29 -17.06
C LYS A 101 42.29 -1.34 -17.10
N LYS A 102 42.14 -0.54 -18.16
CA LYS A 102 41.02 0.39 -18.32
C LYS A 102 39.70 -0.36 -18.48
N ALA A 103 39.67 -1.39 -19.33
CA ALA A 103 38.52 -2.28 -19.49
C ALA A 103 38.15 -2.93 -18.15
N MET A 104 39.13 -3.48 -17.42
CA MET A 104 38.88 -4.06 -16.10
C MET A 104 38.27 -3.06 -15.11
N LYS A 105 38.74 -1.81 -15.09
CA LYS A 105 38.16 -0.75 -14.25
C LYS A 105 36.71 -0.44 -14.64
N GLN A 106 36.40 -0.37 -15.94
CA GLN A 106 35.04 -0.15 -16.44
C GLN A 106 34.11 -1.33 -16.11
N ALA A 107 34.58 -2.57 -16.26
CA ALA A 107 33.84 -3.76 -15.84
C ALA A 107 33.53 -3.75 -14.33
N ARG A 108 34.51 -3.41 -13.48
CA ARG A 108 34.29 -3.25 -12.03
C ARG A 108 33.28 -2.14 -11.72
N LYS A 109 33.37 -1.01 -12.42
CA LYS A 109 32.40 0.09 -12.27
C LYS A 109 30.99 -0.36 -12.65
N ALA A 110 30.84 -1.07 -13.78
CA ALA A 110 29.56 -1.62 -14.21
C ALA A 110 28.96 -2.57 -13.17
N ASN A 111 29.78 -3.46 -12.60
CA ASN A 111 29.35 -4.39 -11.56
C ASN A 111 28.87 -3.66 -10.29
N ASN A 112 29.59 -2.63 -9.85
CA ASN A 112 29.19 -1.82 -8.70
C ASN A 112 27.87 -1.09 -8.96
N GLN A 113 27.71 -0.48 -10.15
CA GLN A 113 26.48 0.21 -10.52
C GLN A 113 25.28 -0.75 -10.65
N ALA A 114 25.51 -1.98 -11.12
CA ALA A 114 24.49 -3.02 -11.14
C ALA A 114 24.07 -3.44 -9.72
N ASN A 115 25.01 -3.54 -8.78
CA ASN A 115 24.69 -3.78 -7.38
C ASN A 115 23.89 -2.62 -6.76
N ASP A 116 24.27 -1.37 -7.01
CA ASP A 116 23.49 -0.21 -6.56
C ASP A 116 22.06 -0.22 -7.12
N ALA A 117 21.87 -0.66 -8.37
CA ALA A 117 20.55 -0.82 -8.99
C ALA A 117 19.73 -1.90 -8.30
N LYS A 118 20.36 -3.02 -7.95
CA LYS A 118 19.73 -4.13 -7.21
C LYS A 118 19.32 -3.66 -5.82
N ASP A 119 20.19 -2.98 -5.08
CA ASP A 119 19.90 -2.45 -3.75
C ASP A 119 18.74 -1.44 -3.81
N ALA A 120 18.68 -0.60 -4.84
CA ALA A 120 17.55 0.31 -5.05
C ALA A 120 16.22 -0.44 -5.29
N MET A 121 16.24 -1.56 -6.03
CA MET A 121 15.06 -2.42 -6.23
C MET A 121 14.63 -3.11 -4.94
N ASP A 122 15.59 -3.61 -4.16
CA ASP A 122 15.30 -4.28 -2.89
C ASP A 122 14.67 -3.27 -1.89
N ASN A 123 15.22 -2.05 -1.82
CA ASN A 123 14.62 -0.96 -1.05
C ASN A 123 13.22 -0.57 -1.54
N GLN A 124 12.97 -0.59 -2.86
CA GLN A 124 11.64 -0.35 -3.41
C GLN A 124 10.65 -1.43 -2.96
N LYS A 125 11.06 -2.69 -2.99
CA LYS A 125 10.24 -3.82 -2.57
C LYS A 125 9.89 -3.74 -1.08
N ASP A 126 10.85 -3.39 -0.24
CA ASP A 126 10.63 -3.19 1.20
C ASP A 126 9.69 -2.01 1.44
N ASN A 127 9.85 -0.91 0.71
CA ASN A 127 8.92 0.22 0.78
C ASN A 127 7.48 -0.16 0.39
N VAL A 128 7.30 -1.01 -0.62
CA VAL A 128 5.97 -1.53 -0.99
C VAL A 128 5.37 -2.39 0.12
N LYS A 129 6.16 -3.22 0.78
CA LYS A 129 5.72 -4.01 1.93
C LYS A 129 5.30 -3.11 3.10
N ASP A 130 6.10 -2.09 3.41
CA ASP A 130 5.78 -1.10 4.44
C ASP A 130 4.46 -0.37 4.15
N MET A 131 4.24 0.04 2.90
CA MET A 131 2.97 0.66 2.49
C MET A 131 1.78 -0.28 2.70
N LYS A 132 1.93 -1.57 2.39
CA LYS A 132 0.89 -2.57 2.64
C LYS A 132 0.60 -2.70 4.14
N ASP A 133 1.62 -2.84 4.96
CA ASP A 133 1.48 -2.97 6.41
C ASP A 133 0.83 -1.72 7.04
N LEU A 134 1.15 -0.53 6.52
CA LEU A 134 0.52 0.73 6.92
C LEU A 134 -0.98 0.75 6.55
N ASN A 135 -1.35 0.36 5.34
CA ASN A 135 -2.74 0.26 4.91
C ASN A 135 -3.53 -0.70 5.80
N GLU A 136 -3.00 -1.89 6.09
CA GLU A 136 -3.66 -2.83 7.00
C GLU A 136 -3.85 -2.26 8.41
N LYS A 137 -2.86 -1.52 8.93
CA LYS A 137 -2.98 -0.84 10.23
C LYS A 137 -4.05 0.24 10.19
N ILE A 138 -4.13 1.03 9.11
CA ILE A 138 -5.17 2.04 8.92
C ILE A 138 -6.55 1.40 8.91
N ASP A 139 -6.73 0.31 8.17
CA ASP A 139 -8.03 -0.37 8.06
C ASP A 139 -8.49 -0.96 9.39
N ARG A 140 -7.57 -1.60 10.14
CA ARG A 140 -7.87 -2.07 11.51
C ARG A 140 -8.29 -0.91 12.43
N LYS A 141 -7.66 0.26 12.30
CA LYS A 141 -8.03 1.45 13.09
C LYS A 141 -9.37 2.05 12.65
N LYS A 142 -9.68 2.05 11.35
CA LYS A 142 -10.99 2.47 10.83
C LYS A 142 -12.12 1.56 11.33
N GLN A 143 -11.91 0.25 11.35
CA GLN A 143 -12.86 -0.71 11.94
C GLN A 143 -13.11 -0.40 13.41
N LYS A 144 -12.03 -0.20 14.17
CA LYS A 144 -12.13 0.21 15.58
C LYS A 144 -12.90 1.52 15.75
N LEU A 145 -12.66 2.51 14.89
CA LEU A 145 -13.39 3.79 14.91
C LEU A 145 -14.89 3.58 14.67
N ALA A 146 -15.25 2.76 13.69
CA ALA A 146 -16.65 2.41 13.40
C ALA A 146 -17.34 1.70 14.58
N ASP A 147 -16.61 0.86 15.32
CA ASP A 147 -17.16 0.21 16.52
C ASP A 147 -17.32 1.17 17.70
N LEU A 148 -16.45 2.19 17.82
CA LEU A 148 -16.63 3.26 18.79
C LEU A 148 -17.84 4.14 18.41
N ASP A 149 -18.07 4.41 17.12
CA ASP A 149 -19.25 5.15 16.65
C ASP A 149 -20.55 4.42 16.95
N LYS A 150 -20.61 3.10 16.73
CA LYS A 150 -21.76 2.28 17.14
C LYS A 150 -22.04 2.40 18.64
N GLN A 151 -21.01 2.40 19.48
CA GLN A 151 -21.16 2.56 20.93
C GLN A 151 -21.63 3.97 21.30
N ARG A 152 -21.12 5.02 20.64
CA ARG A 152 -21.61 6.39 20.84
C ARG A 152 -23.08 6.52 20.49
N ALA A 153 -23.49 5.99 19.34
CA ALA A 153 -24.88 5.98 18.90
C ALA A 153 -25.79 5.22 19.87
N ALA A 154 -25.35 4.07 20.38
CA ALA A 154 -26.10 3.30 21.38
C ALA A 154 -26.29 4.06 22.70
N ILE A 155 -25.23 4.70 23.21
CA ILE A 155 -25.33 5.53 24.43
C ILE A 155 -26.27 6.72 24.20
N MET A 156 -26.16 7.39 23.05
CA MET A 156 -27.05 8.51 22.71
C MET A 156 -28.51 8.08 22.68
N ALA A 157 -28.80 6.91 22.09
CA ALA A 157 -30.15 6.35 22.06
C ALA A 157 -30.72 6.03 23.46
N LEU A 158 -29.87 5.60 24.40
CA LEU A 158 -30.26 5.37 25.80
C LEU A 158 -30.53 6.68 26.56
N THR A 159 -29.89 7.78 26.17
CA THR A 159 -30.03 9.09 26.82
C THR A 159 -31.08 10.01 26.19
N ALA A 160 -31.67 9.62 25.06
CA ALA A 160 -32.69 10.43 24.39
C ALA A 160 -33.98 10.46 25.24
N PRO A 161 -34.58 11.64 25.50
CA PRO A 161 -35.82 11.73 26.25
C PRO A 161 -36.95 11.03 25.48
N VAL A 162 -37.67 10.14 26.14
CA VAL A 162 -38.90 9.53 25.60
C VAL A 162 -39.94 10.65 25.46
N VAL A 163 -40.06 11.22 24.26
CA VAL A 163 -41.17 12.11 23.93
C VAL A 163 -42.44 11.26 23.90
N LYS A 164 -43.17 11.23 25.01
CA LYS A 164 -44.53 10.67 25.03
C LYS A 164 -45.39 11.57 24.15
N GLN A 165 -45.79 11.08 22.98
CA GLN A 165 -46.86 11.69 22.20
C GLN A 165 -48.14 11.60 23.02
N GLN A 166 -48.69 12.77 23.37
CA GLN A 166 -50.02 12.92 23.99
C GLN A 166 -51.10 12.98 22.92
#